data_AF-A0A060Y557-F1
#
_entry.id   AF-A0A060Y557-F1
#
_cell.length_a   1.000
_cell.length_b   1.000
_cell.length_c   1.000
_cell.angle_alpha   90.00
_cell.angle_beta   90.00
_cell.angle_gamma   90.00
#
_symmetry.space_group_name_H-M   'P 1'
#
loop_
_entity.id
_entity.type
_entity.pdbx_description
1 polymer ?
#
loop_
_entity_poly.entity_id
_entity_poly.type
_entity_poly.pdbx_seq_one_letter_code
_entity_poly.pdbx_strand_id
1 'polypeptide(L)'
;MFRIASNNNIDEYADSVSEFIRMCVEDVVPIATIKTFSNQKPWIDGSIRVKLKARTTAFNQGKVTRNMTEYKQCSYSLRKAIKQAKRQYRDKVESQFNGPDTRGMWQGLQSITDYKKKTSPVTDQDVLLPGRLNNFFARFEDNTVPLTRPTTKTCRLSFTAAEVSKTFKRVNPRKAAGPDGIPSRALRACADQLAGVFTDIFNQSLSQSAVPECFKRVLIVPVPKKAKVTELNDYLPSS
;
A
#
# COMPACT_ATOMS: atom_id res chain seq x y z
N MET A 1 -22.60 -3.49 19.51
CA MET A 1 -22.52 -2.05 19.86
C MET A 1 -22.86 -1.18 18.66
N PHE A 2 -22.09 -1.24 17.56
CA PHE A 2 -22.31 -0.41 16.35
C PHE A 2 -23.70 -0.52 15.71
N ARG A 3 -24.22 -1.75 15.52
CA ARG A 3 -25.53 -1.99 14.88
C ARG A 3 -26.74 -1.41 15.62
N ILE A 4 -26.67 -1.26 16.94
CA ILE A 4 -27.75 -0.69 17.76
C ILE A 4 -27.73 0.83 17.67
N ALA A 5 -26.53 1.43 17.56
CA ALA A 5 -26.36 2.87 17.43
C ALA A 5 -26.81 3.42 16.08
N SER A 6 -26.77 2.60 15.02
CA SER A 6 -27.05 3.04 13.64
C SER A 6 -28.52 2.92 13.23
N ASN A 7 -29.46 2.60 14.13
CA ASN A 7 -30.92 2.58 13.86
C ASN A 7 -31.34 1.90 12.52
N ASN A 8 -30.70 0.79 12.14
CA ASN A 8 -30.86 0.10 10.84
C ASN A 8 -30.43 0.88 9.59
N ASN A 9 -29.88 2.09 9.72
CA ASN A 9 -29.19 2.80 8.64
C ASN A 9 -27.88 2.06 8.33
N ILE A 10 -27.77 1.54 7.10
CA ILE A 10 -26.63 0.75 6.68
C ILE A 10 -25.40 1.63 6.40
N ASP A 11 -25.59 2.88 6.00
CA ASP A 11 -24.53 3.84 5.73
C ASP A 11 -23.81 4.19 7.03
N GLU A 12 -24.56 4.63 8.04
CA GLU A 12 -24.01 4.95 9.37
C GLU A 12 -23.32 3.73 10.01
N TYR A 13 -23.86 2.53 9.82
CA TYR A 13 -23.26 1.31 10.34
C TYR A 13 -21.90 1.04 9.69
N ALA A 14 -21.84 1.08 8.36
CA ALA A 14 -20.62 0.80 7.62
C ALA A 14 -19.55 1.88 7.82
N ASP A 15 -19.94 3.16 7.89
CA ASP A 15 -19.03 4.26 8.18
C ASP A 15 -18.46 4.14 9.61
N SER A 16 -19.30 3.88 10.61
CA SER A 16 -18.84 3.72 11.99
C SER A 16 -17.84 2.58 12.15
N VAL A 17 -18.09 1.45 11.48
CA VAL A 17 -17.18 0.30 11.49
C VAL A 17 -15.88 0.64 10.77
N SER A 18 -15.95 1.29 9.61
CA SER A 18 -14.77 1.66 8.84
C SER A 18 -13.88 2.66 9.60
N GLU A 19 -14.50 3.64 10.23
CA GLU A 19 -13.82 4.65 11.03
C GLU A 19 -13.15 4.06 12.27
N PHE A 20 -13.82 3.12 12.95
CA PHE A 20 -13.24 2.39 14.07
C PHE A 20 -12.03 1.57 13.64
N ILE A 21 -12.11 0.87 12.51
CA ILE A 21 -10.97 0.11 11.96
C ILE A 21 -9.81 1.04 11.64
N ARG A 22 -10.09 2.17 10.98
CA ARG A 22 -9.09 3.19 10.63
C ARG A 22 -8.36 3.70 11.87
N MET A 23 -9.12 4.08 12.90
CA MET A 23 -8.58 4.51 14.20
C MET A 23 -7.67 3.45 14.83
N CYS A 24 -8.14 2.19 14.91
CA CYS A 24 -7.30 1.10 15.45
C CYS A 24 -6.01 0.87 14.65
N VAL A 25 -6.06 1.02 13.33
CA VAL A 25 -4.87 0.91 12.48
C VAL A 25 -3.89 2.04 12.78
N GLU A 26 -4.38 3.28 12.91
CA GLU A 26 -3.54 4.45 13.22
C GLU A 26 -2.91 4.37 14.61
N ASP A 27 -3.63 3.85 15.60
CA ASP A 27 -3.14 3.74 16.98
C ASP A 27 -2.11 2.61 17.15
N VAL A 28 -2.28 1.50 16.42
CA VAL A 28 -1.48 0.29 16.62
C VAL A 28 -0.31 0.20 15.63
N VAL A 29 -0.44 0.74 14.42
CA VAL A 29 0.57 0.59 13.36
C VAL A 29 1.50 1.81 13.34
N PRO A 30 2.78 1.65 13.74
CA PRO A 30 3.72 2.77 13.74
C PRO A 30 4.01 3.24 12.32
N ILE A 31 3.81 4.54 12.09
CA ILE A 31 4.16 5.19 10.83
C ILE A 31 5.63 5.62 10.89
N ALA A 32 6.44 5.11 9.96
CA ALA A 32 7.85 5.46 9.85
C ALA A 32 8.13 6.18 8.52
N THR A 33 8.61 7.43 8.59
CA THR A 33 9.08 8.16 7.42
C THR A 33 10.52 7.79 7.10
N ILE A 34 10.76 7.20 5.93
CA ILE A 34 12.11 6.81 5.48
C ILE A 34 12.62 7.83 4.47
N LYS A 35 13.73 8.50 4.81
CA LYS A 35 14.45 9.38 3.87
C LYS A 35 15.38 8.54 2.97
N THR A 36 15.02 8.42 1.70
CA THR A 36 15.85 7.82 0.66
C THR A 36 16.62 8.89 -0.11
N PHE A 37 17.92 8.68 -0.35
CA PHE A 37 18.72 9.54 -1.24
C PHE A 37 19.12 8.74 -2.48
N SER A 38 19.22 9.41 -3.64
CA SER A 38 19.61 8.75 -4.91
C SER A 38 20.93 7.98 -4.83
N ASN A 39 21.86 8.43 -3.97
CA ASN A 39 23.19 7.83 -3.83
C ASN A 39 23.29 6.85 -2.64
N GLN A 40 22.17 6.50 -1.99
CA GLN A 40 22.19 5.50 -0.91
C GLN A 40 22.49 4.12 -1.49
N LYS A 41 23.67 3.59 -1.13
CA LYS A 41 24.09 2.25 -1.52
C LYS A 41 23.17 1.21 -0.85
N PRO A 42 22.63 0.23 -1.59
CA PRO A 42 21.66 -0.75 -1.07
C PRO A 42 22.18 -1.59 0.11
N TRP A 43 23.50 -1.80 0.19
CA TRP A 43 24.16 -2.56 1.25
C TRP A 43 24.53 -1.71 2.49
N ILE A 44 24.11 -0.43 2.56
CA ILE A 44 24.34 0.43 3.73
C ILE A 44 23.05 0.52 4.55
N ASP A 45 22.92 -0.38 5.51
CA ASP A 45 21.80 -0.43 6.44
C ASP A 45 22.07 0.34 7.75
N GLY A 46 21.12 0.25 8.70
CA GLY A 46 21.24 0.85 10.02
C GLY A 46 22.46 0.34 10.81
N SER A 47 22.79 -0.95 10.69
CA SER A 47 23.92 -1.57 11.40
C SER A 47 25.26 -1.00 10.94
N ILE A 48 25.41 -0.76 9.63
CA ILE A 48 26.60 -0.13 9.05
C ILE A 48 26.68 1.34 9.47
N ARG A 49 25.56 2.06 9.52
CA ARG A 49 25.51 3.46 9.99
C ARG A 49 25.94 3.58 11.47
N VAL A 50 25.53 2.63 12.31
CA VAL A 50 25.99 2.57 13.72
C VAL A 50 27.51 2.37 13.79
N LYS A 51 28.07 1.44 12.99
CA LYS A 51 29.52 1.22 12.94
C LYS A 51 30.30 2.41 12.37
N LEU A 52 29.73 3.13 11.40
CA LEU A 52 30.30 4.39 10.89
C LEU A 52 30.37 5.44 12.00
N LYS A 53 29.29 5.61 12.77
CA LYS A 53 29.25 6.54 13.91
C LYS A 53 30.28 6.15 14.97
N ALA A 54 30.34 4.88 15.36
CA ALA A 54 31.31 4.38 16.33
C ALA A 54 32.77 4.65 15.90
N ARG A 55 33.11 4.40 14.63
CA ARG A 55 34.46 4.72 14.11
C ARG A 55 34.76 6.21 14.19
N THR A 56 33.82 7.07 13.81
CA THR A 56 34.01 8.53 13.87
C THR A 56 34.18 9.01 15.32
N THR A 57 33.39 8.48 16.26
CA THR A 57 33.53 8.76 17.69
C THR A 57 34.90 8.33 18.20
N ALA A 58 35.33 7.11 17.91
CA ALA A 58 36.63 6.59 18.32
C ALA A 58 37.81 7.37 17.71
N PHE A 59 37.66 7.90 16.49
CA PHE A 59 38.67 8.78 15.88
C PHE A 59 38.80 10.10 16.64
N ASN A 60 37.67 10.74 16.97
CA ASN A 60 37.66 12.00 17.71
C ASN A 60 38.23 11.81 19.12
N GLN A 61 37.84 10.73 19.82
CA GLN A 61 38.40 10.38 21.12
C GLN A 61 39.90 10.09 21.04
N GLY A 62 40.33 9.32 20.04
CA GLY A 62 41.75 8.99 19.83
C GLY A 62 42.62 10.21 19.54
N LYS A 63 42.07 11.29 18.97
CA LYS A 63 42.77 12.57 18.85
C LYS A 63 43.00 13.24 20.21
N VAL A 64 42.02 13.15 21.12
CA VAL A 64 42.09 13.74 22.46
C VAL A 64 43.03 12.92 23.37
N THR A 65 42.85 11.61 23.40
CA THR A 65 43.60 10.69 24.29
C THR A 65 44.97 10.30 23.74
N ARG A 66 45.31 10.71 22.50
CA ARG A 66 46.48 10.27 21.73
C ARG A 66 46.60 8.75 21.57
N ASN A 67 45.52 8.00 21.80
CA ASN A 67 45.47 6.55 21.65
C ASN A 67 44.50 6.16 20.52
N MET A 68 45.03 5.54 19.46
CA MET A 68 44.27 5.22 18.24
C MET A 68 43.84 3.73 18.15
N THR A 69 43.98 2.96 19.23
CA THR A 69 43.68 1.51 19.25
C THR A 69 42.21 1.23 18.97
N GLU A 70 41.30 1.90 19.67
CA GLU A 70 39.85 1.74 19.47
C GLU A 70 39.43 2.13 18.05
N TYR A 71 39.97 3.22 17.51
CA TYR A 71 39.73 3.60 16.12
C TYR A 71 40.15 2.50 15.12
N LYS A 72 41.32 1.86 15.34
CA LYS A 72 41.78 0.75 14.49
C LYS A 72 40.81 -0.44 14.57
N GLN A 73 40.35 -0.80 15.77
CA GLN A 73 39.38 -1.87 15.99
C GLN A 73 38.03 -1.56 15.31
N CYS A 74 37.47 -0.36 15.54
CA CYS A 74 36.23 0.08 14.88
C CYS A 74 36.37 0.13 13.36
N SER A 75 37.52 0.60 12.85
CA SER A 75 37.81 0.64 11.41
C SER A 75 37.86 -0.75 10.80
N TYR A 76 38.49 -1.71 11.46
CA TYR A 76 38.53 -3.10 11.03
C TYR A 76 37.13 -3.74 11.05
N SER A 77 36.40 -3.57 12.14
CA SER A 77 35.02 -4.07 12.29
C SER A 77 34.10 -3.50 11.20
N LEU A 78 34.21 -2.20 10.90
CA LEU A 78 33.47 -1.54 9.83
C LEU A 78 33.81 -2.13 8.45
N ARG A 79 35.11 -2.29 8.14
CA ARG A 79 35.54 -2.89 6.86
C ARG A 79 34.99 -4.30 6.68
N LYS A 80 35.05 -5.13 7.73
CA LYS A 80 34.49 -6.49 7.73
C LYS A 80 32.98 -6.48 7.50
N ALA A 81 32.26 -5.61 8.21
CA ALA A 81 30.81 -5.48 8.07
C ALA A 81 30.40 -5.01 6.67
N ILE A 82 31.10 -4.04 6.08
CA ILE A 82 30.85 -3.59 4.70
C ILE A 82 31.10 -4.72 3.69
N LYS A 83 32.18 -5.50 3.87
CA LYS A 83 32.47 -6.64 2.99
C LYS A 83 31.35 -7.69 3.06
N GLN A 84 30.87 -7.98 4.27
CA GLN A 84 29.77 -8.91 4.49
C GLN A 84 28.45 -8.40 3.88
N ALA A 85 28.10 -7.14 4.14
CA ALA A 85 26.88 -6.54 3.60
C ALA A 85 26.87 -6.51 2.06
N LYS A 86 28.01 -6.23 1.42
CA LYS A 86 28.15 -6.34 -0.03
C LYS A 86 27.94 -7.76 -0.55
N ARG A 87 28.46 -8.77 0.16
CA ARG A 87 28.26 -10.19 -0.21
C ARG A 87 26.79 -10.56 -0.09
N GLN A 88 26.15 -10.24 1.03
CA GLN A 88 24.71 -10.50 1.24
C GLN A 88 23.84 -9.83 0.18
N TYR A 89 24.17 -8.59 -0.21
CA TYR A 89 23.46 -7.91 -1.29
C TYR A 89 23.63 -8.61 -2.64
N ARG A 90 24.85 -9.06 -2.96
CA ARG A 90 25.11 -9.87 -4.17
C ARG A 90 24.29 -11.15 -4.15
N ASP A 91 24.39 -11.93 -3.07
CA ASP A 91 23.68 -13.20 -2.90
C ASP A 91 22.16 -12.99 -3.05
N LYS A 92 21.63 -11.89 -2.53
CA LYS A 92 20.22 -11.49 -2.68
C LYS A 92 19.86 -11.20 -4.14
N VAL A 93 20.64 -10.41 -4.86
CA VAL A 93 20.38 -10.07 -6.27
C VAL A 93 20.46 -11.33 -7.14
N GLU A 94 21.45 -12.19 -6.91
CA GLU A 94 21.59 -13.47 -7.62
C GLU A 94 20.39 -14.40 -7.34
N SER A 95 19.89 -14.44 -6.11
CA SER A 95 18.71 -15.25 -5.75
C SER A 95 17.44 -14.84 -6.50
N GLN A 96 17.34 -13.60 -7.00
CA GLN A 96 16.18 -13.14 -7.77
C GLN A 96 16.06 -13.80 -9.15
N PHE A 97 17.13 -14.46 -9.63
CA PHE A 97 17.14 -15.20 -10.89
C PHE A 97 16.91 -16.70 -10.68
N ASN A 98 16.84 -17.16 -9.44
CA ASN A 98 16.67 -18.56 -9.09
C ASN A 98 15.19 -18.86 -8.86
N GLY A 99 14.42 -19.02 -9.94
CA GLY A 99 13.03 -19.50 -9.88
C GLY A 99 12.11 -18.88 -10.94
N PRO A 100 10.83 -19.27 -10.95
CA PRO A 100 9.84 -18.80 -11.92
C PRO A 100 9.25 -17.41 -11.57
N ASP A 101 9.77 -16.71 -10.56
CA ASP A 101 9.29 -15.38 -10.16
C ASP A 101 9.77 -14.30 -11.14
N THR A 102 9.02 -14.11 -12.22
CA THR A 102 9.28 -13.09 -13.24
C THR A 102 9.36 -11.68 -12.65
N ARG A 103 8.63 -11.39 -11.57
CA ARG A 103 8.69 -10.08 -10.89
C ARG A 103 10.01 -9.90 -10.16
N GLY A 104 10.46 -10.93 -9.44
CA GLY A 104 11.78 -10.95 -8.80
C GLY A 104 12.90 -10.75 -9.81
N MET A 105 12.85 -11.47 -10.93
CA MET A 105 13.82 -11.32 -12.04
C MET A 105 13.86 -9.89 -12.59
N TRP A 106 12.70 -9.27 -12.83
CA TRP A 106 12.63 -7.87 -13.27
C TRP A 106 13.24 -6.89 -12.26
N GLN A 107 13.07 -7.12 -10.96
CA GLN A 107 13.73 -6.31 -9.93
C GLN A 107 15.25 -6.49 -9.93
N GLY A 108 15.73 -7.70 -10.19
CA GLY A 108 17.16 -7.98 -10.35
C GLY A 108 17.75 -7.24 -11.54
N LEU A 109 17.10 -7.32 -12.70
CA LEU A 109 17.50 -6.58 -13.90
C LEU A 109 17.54 -5.06 -13.67
N GLN A 110 16.54 -4.50 -13.01
CA GLN A 110 16.53 -3.08 -12.65
C GLN A 110 17.71 -2.72 -11.73
N SER A 111 18.04 -3.59 -10.78
CA SER A 111 19.14 -3.37 -9.84
C SER A 111 20.52 -3.41 -10.52
N ILE A 112 20.67 -4.21 -11.57
CA ILE A 112 21.93 -4.35 -12.34
C ILE A 112 22.09 -3.20 -13.34
N THR A 113 21.01 -2.80 -14.00
CA THR A 113 21.01 -1.78 -15.07
C THR A 113 20.90 -0.35 -14.55
N ASP A 114 20.68 -0.17 -13.24
CA ASP A 114 20.27 1.11 -12.62
C ASP A 114 19.09 1.76 -13.37
N TYR A 115 18.21 0.92 -13.92
CA TYR A 115 17.06 1.40 -14.68
C TYR A 115 16.08 2.10 -13.75
N LYS A 116 15.96 3.43 -13.91
CA LYS A 116 14.98 4.27 -13.24
C LYS A 116 13.86 4.59 -14.22
N LYS A 117 12.64 4.13 -13.93
CA LYS A 117 11.47 4.50 -14.70
C LYS A 117 11.36 6.03 -14.66
N LYS A 118 11.42 6.68 -15.82
CA LYS A 118 11.15 8.12 -15.92
C LYS A 118 9.67 8.32 -15.58
N THR A 119 9.38 8.77 -14.38
CA THR A 119 8.09 9.37 -14.06
C THR A 119 8.06 10.70 -14.80
N SER A 120 7.26 10.80 -15.86
CA SER A 120 6.90 12.11 -16.36
C SER A 120 6.30 12.90 -15.21
N PRO A 121 6.80 14.11 -14.90
CA PRO A 121 6.12 14.96 -13.95
C PRO A 121 4.70 15.15 -14.47
N VAL A 122 3.70 14.79 -13.67
CA VAL A 122 2.32 15.22 -13.89
C VAL A 122 2.37 16.74 -13.76
N THR A 123 2.56 17.40 -14.89
CA THR A 123 2.66 18.84 -14.99
C THR A 123 1.30 19.29 -15.48
N ASP A 124 0.30 19.16 -14.62
CA ASP A 124 -0.97 19.83 -14.86
C ASP A 124 -1.44 20.39 -13.53
N GLN A 125 -1.19 21.68 -13.36
CA GLN A 125 -1.73 22.52 -12.28
C GLN A 125 -3.18 22.96 -12.56
N ASP A 126 -3.82 22.40 -13.60
CA ASP A 126 -5.23 22.69 -13.90
C ASP A 126 -6.13 22.12 -12.79
N VAL A 127 -6.55 23.00 -11.88
CA VAL A 127 -7.45 22.71 -10.76
C VAL A 127 -8.77 22.09 -11.25
N LEU A 128 -9.15 22.33 -12.50
CA LEU A 128 -10.38 21.79 -13.10
C LEU A 128 -10.19 20.41 -13.74
N LEU A 129 -8.96 19.92 -13.90
CA LEU A 129 -8.67 18.63 -14.52
C LEU A 129 -9.41 17.45 -13.86
N PRO A 130 -9.50 17.32 -12.52
CA PRO A 130 -10.26 16.24 -11.90
C PRO A 130 -11.75 16.25 -12.32
N GLY A 131 -12.37 17.43 -12.35
CA GLY A 131 -13.77 17.57 -12.79
C GLY A 131 -13.96 17.22 -14.26
N ARG A 132 -13.03 17.64 -15.13
CA ARG A 132 -13.04 17.31 -16.56
C ARG A 132 -12.87 15.80 -16.81
N LEU A 133 -11.97 15.15 -16.07
CA LEU A 133 -11.78 13.70 -16.14
C LEU A 133 -13.01 12.95 -15.65
N ASN A 134 -13.60 13.40 -14.53
CA ASN A 134 -14.80 12.77 -13.99
C ASN A 134 -15.96 12.83 -15.00
N ASN A 135 -16.24 14.01 -15.56
CA ASN A 135 -17.25 14.18 -16.60
C ASN A 135 -16.94 13.35 -17.86
N PHE A 136 -15.67 13.26 -18.25
CA PHE A 136 -15.25 12.52 -19.44
C PHE A 136 -15.39 11.01 -19.29
N PHE A 137 -15.07 10.45 -18.12
CA PHE A 137 -15.20 9.01 -17.89
C PHE A 137 -16.63 8.61 -17.49
N ALA A 138 -17.37 9.47 -16.79
CA ALA A 138 -18.76 9.23 -16.42
C ALA A 138 -19.75 9.37 -17.60
N ARG A 139 -19.35 9.97 -18.74
CA ARG A 139 -20.23 10.14 -19.91
C ARG A 139 -20.77 8.83 -20.51
N PHE A 140 -20.20 7.69 -20.14
CA PHE A 140 -20.67 6.37 -20.58
C PHE A 140 -21.68 5.76 -19.61
N GLU A 141 -21.92 6.39 -18.46
CA GLU A 141 -22.97 6.00 -17.52
C GLU A 141 -24.29 6.66 -17.92
N ASP A 142 -24.94 6.11 -18.93
CA ASP A 142 -26.34 6.43 -19.21
C ASP A 142 -27.22 5.82 -18.11
N ASN A 143 -27.61 6.63 -17.14
CA ASN A 143 -28.60 6.29 -16.09
C ASN A 143 -30.03 6.09 -16.64
N THR A 144 -30.20 5.88 -17.94
CA THR A 144 -31.48 5.82 -18.64
C THR A 144 -32.06 4.42 -18.77
N VAL A 145 -31.34 3.38 -18.34
CA VAL A 145 -31.86 2.01 -18.35
C VAL A 145 -32.84 1.85 -17.17
N PRO A 146 -34.14 1.62 -17.41
CA PRO A 146 -35.08 1.30 -16.34
C PRO A 146 -34.59 0.03 -15.65
N LEU A 147 -34.57 0.03 -14.31
CA LEU A 147 -34.19 -1.13 -13.52
C LEU A 147 -35.21 -2.26 -13.74
N THR A 148 -35.01 -3.10 -14.76
CA THR A 148 -35.83 -4.28 -15.00
C THR A 148 -35.50 -5.28 -13.90
N ARG A 149 -36.30 -5.28 -12.83
CA ARG A 149 -36.21 -6.29 -11.77
C ARG A 149 -36.55 -7.65 -12.37
N PRO A 150 -35.61 -8.60 -12.45
CA PRO A 150 -35.95 -9.95 -12.88
C PRO A 150 -36.79 -10.61 -11.78
N THR A 151 -38.02 -10.99 -12.11
CA THR A 151 -38.88 -11.83 -11.26
C THR A 151 -38.27 -13.23 -11.19
N THR A 152 -37.30 -13.41 -10.29
CA THR A 152 -36.66 -14.70 -10.05
C THR A 152 -36.87 -15.12 -8.61
N LYS A 153 -37.14 -16.41 -8.43
CA LYS A 153 -37.41 -17.08 -7.15
C LYS A 153 -36.41 -16.61 -6.09
N THR A 154 -36.93 -16.19 -4.95
CA THR A 154 -36.19 -15.66 -3.80
C THR A 154 -35.27 -16.72 -3.21
N CYS A 155 -34.07 -16.88 -3.79
CA CYS A 155 -32.98 -17.53 -3.10
C CYS A 155 -32.47 -16.54 -2.05
N ARG A 156 -32.57 -16.89 -0.76
CA ARG A 156 -32.00 -16.07 0.31
C ARG A 156 -30.48 -16.17 0.23
N LEU A 157 -29.88 -15.33 -0.60
CA LEU A 157 -28.43 -15.14 -0.63
C LEU A 157 -28.02 -14.57 0.73
N SER A 158 -27.09 -15.25 1.39
CA SER A 158 -26.50 -14.81 2.65
C SER A 158 -25.03 -15.20 2.67
N PHE A 159 -24.20 -14.33 3.19
CA PHE A 159 -22.80 -14.60 3.45
C PHE A 159 -22.61 -15.19 4.84
N THR A 160 -21.66 -16.10 4.96
CA THR A 160 -21.17 -16.62 6.23
C THR A 160 -19.87 -15.94 6.63
N ALA A 161 -19.61 -15.85 7.94
CA ALA A 161 -18.34 -15.31 8.44
C ALA A 161 -17.12 -16.09 7.93
N ALA A 162 -17.25 -17.40 7.71
CA ALA A 162 -16.19 -18.22 7.14
C ALA A 162 -15.84 -17.80 5.69
N GLU A 163 -16.84 -17.47 4.87
CA GLU A 163 -16.63 -16.99 3.51
C GLU A 163 -15.96 -15.61 3.51
N VAL A 164 -16.42 -14.70 4.36
CA VAL A 164 -15.85 -13.35 4.48
C VAL A 164 -14.41 -13.40 5.01
N SER A 165 -14.11 -14.23 6.01
CA SER A 165 -12.73 -14.42 6.48
C SER A 165 -11.84 -14.99 5.36
N LYS A 166 -12.33 -15.99 4.61
CA LYS A 166 -11.59 -16.61 3.51
C LYS A 166 -11.28 -15.61 2.40
N THR A 167 -12.21 -14.71 2.06
CA THR A 167 -11.97 -13.67 1.06
C THR A 167 -10.95 -12.65 1.57
N PHE A 168 -11.07 -12.19 2.82
CA PHE A 168 -10.11 -11.25 3.43
C PHE A 168 -8.69 -11.82 3.49
N LYS A 169 -8.53 -13.11 3.81
CA LYS A 169 -7.23 -13.81 3.81
C LYS A 169 -6.54 -13.83 2.44
N ARG A 170 -7.32 -13.73 1.35
CA ARG A 170 -6.85 -13.74 -0.05
C ARG A 170 -6.57 -12.35 -0.62
N VAL A 171 -6.95 -11.28 0.07
CA VAL A 171 -6.68 -9.90 -0.37
C VAL A 171 -5.18 -9.69 -0.54
N ASN A 172 -4.78 -8.99 -1.60
CA ASN A 172 -3.38 -8.65 -1.84
C ASN A 172 -2.94 -7.53 -0.87
N PRO A 173 -2.08 -7.79 0.12
CA PRO A 173 -1.73 -6.81 1.15
C PRO A 173 -0.85 -5.66 0.64
N ARG A 174 -0.45 -5.69 -0.64
CA ARG A 174 0.35 -4.64 -1.31
C ARG A 174 -0.51 -3.62 -2.04
N LYS A 175 -1.81 -3.84 -2.18
CA LYS A 175 -2.71 -2.83 -2.75
C LYS A 175 -2.82 -1.64 -1.80
N ALA A 176 -2.99 -0.45 -2.38
CA ALA A 176 -3.27 0.75 -1.62
C ALA A 176 -4.59 0.59 -0.84
N ALA A 177 -4.75 1.36 0.23
CA ALA A 177 -6.03 1.49 0.89
C ALA A 177 -7.02 2.16 -0.07
N GLY A 178 -8.29 1.77 0.03
CA GLY A 178 -9.37 2.45 -0.69
C GLY A 178 -9.67 3.81 -0.07
N PRO A 179 -10.72 4.50 -0.56
CA PRO A 179 -11.20 5.75 0.04
C PRO A 179 -11.77 5.56 1.46
N ASP A 180 -12.02 4.31 1.86
CA ASP A 180 -12.34 3.90 3.23
C ASP A 180 -11.13 4.01 4.19
N GLY A 181 -9.91 4.20 3.67
CA GLY A 181 -8.70 4.32 4.47
C GLY A 181 -8.23 3.01 5.12
N ILE A 182 -8.90 1.88 4.84
CA ILE A 182 -8.56 0.59 5.44
C ILE A 182 -7.47 -0.07 4.60
N PRO A 183 -6.26 -0.31 5.13
CA PRO A 183 -5.22 -0.97 4.37
C PRO A 183 -5.57 -2.45 4.15
N SER A 184 -5.37 -2.93 2.92
CA SER A 184 -5.52 -4.35 2.55
C SER A 184 -4.76 -5.31 3.48
N ARG A 185 -3.66 -4.84 4.08
CA ARG A 185 -2.88 -5.59 5.07
C ARG A 185 -3.63 -5.78 6.38
N ALA A 186 -4.38 -4.77 6.86
CA ALA A 186 -5.20 -4.88 8.06
C ALA A 186 -6.37 -5.85 7.84
N LEU A 187 -7.06 -5.77 6.69
CA LEU A 187 -8.10 -6.73 6.33
C LEU A 187 -7.59 -8.17 6.36
N ARG A 188 -6.40 -8.40 5.80
CA ARG A 188 -5.79 -9.74 5.76
C ARG A 188 -5.31 -10.21 7.13
N ALA A 189 -4.69 -9.35 7.92
CA ALA A 189 -4.15 -9.68 9.24
C ALA A 189 -5.25 -9.91 10.29
N CYS A 190 -6.32 -9.13 10.22
CA CYS A 190 -7.46 -9.17 11.14
C CYS A 190 -8.69 -9.86 10.53
N ALA A 191 -8.48 -10.75 9.56
CA ALA A 191 -9.57 -11.34 8.77
C ALA A 191 -10.62 -12.05 9.63
N ASP A 192 -10.19 -12.79 10.64
CA ASP A 192 -11.10 -13.55 11.52
C ASP A 192 -11.87 -12.63 12.48
N GLN A 193 -11.24 -11.57 12.96
CA GLN A 193 -11.84 -10.57 13.85
C GLN A 193 -12.84 -9.69 13.10
N LEU A 194 -12.55 -9.33 11.85
CA LEU A 194 -13.39 -8.46 11.03
C LEU A 194 -14.52 -9.23 10.32
N ALA A 195 -14.39 -10.55 10.13
CA ALA A 195 -15.37 -11.32 9.37
C ALA A 195 -16.80 -11.20 9.90
N GLY A 196 -17.00 -11.21 11.22
CA GLY A 196 -18.34 -11.10 11.82
C GLY A 196 -19.03 -9.78 11.46
N VAL A 197 -18.36 -8.65 11.70
CA VAL A 197 -18.96 -7.33 11.47
C VAL A 197 -19.23 -7.06 9.99
N PHE A 198 -18.33 -7.47 9.10
CA PHE A 198 -18.55 -7.32 7.65
C PHE A 198 -19.62 -8.28 7.12
N THR A 199 -19.75 -9.48 7.69
CA THR A 199 -20.86 -10.40 7.36
C THR A 199 -22.20 -9.77 7.67
N ASP A 200 -22.33 -9.12 8.82
CA ASP A 200 -23.54 -8.39 9.20
C ASP A 200 -23.85 -7.26 8.21
N ILE A 201 -22.84 -6.44 7.86
CA ILE A 201 -23.01 -5.36 6.88
C ILE A 201 -23.45 -5.91 5.52
N PHE A 202 -22.81 -6.96 5.01
CA PHE A 202 -23.13 -7.53 3.71
C PHE A 202 -24.52 -8.16 3.67
N ASN A 203 -24.90 -8.89 4.72
CA ASN A 203 -26.24 -9.49 4.81
C ASN A 203 -27.33 -8.41 4.97
N GLN A 204 -27.03 -7.33 5.70
CA GLN A 204 -27.94 -6.18 5.78
C GLN A 204 -28.07 -5.49 4.41
N SER A 205 -26.96 -5.32 3.67
CA SER A 205 -26.96 -4.78 2.31
C SER A 205 -27.84 -5.58 1.36
N LEU A 206 -27.73 -6.91 1.40
CA LEU A 206 -28.58 -7.81 0.62
C LEU A 206 -30.06 -7.69 1.02
N SER A 207 -30.36 -7.62 2.33
CA SER A 207 -31.74 -7.50 2.82
C SER A 207 -32.41 -6.19 2.43
N GLN A 208 -31.65 -5.08 2.42
CA GLN A 208 -32.14 -3.74 2.09
C GLN A 208 -32.05 -3.45 0.59
N SER A 209 -31.40 -4.32 -0.19
CA SER A 209 -31.06 -4.06 -1.60
C SER A 209 -30.33 -2.73 -1.80
N ALA A 210 -29.50 -2.35 -0.81
CA ALA A 210 -28.78 -1.09 -0.77
C ALA A 210 -27.33 -1.33 -0.38
N VAL A 211 -26.39 -0.77 -1.14
CA VAL A 211 -24.95 -0.81 -0.83
C VAL A 211 -24.60 0.42 -0.01
N PRO A 212 -23.80 0.30 1.06
CA PRO A 212 -23.33 1.46 1.82
C PRO A 212 -22.59 2.46 0.95
N GLU A 213 -22.86 3.74 1.12
CA GLU A 213 -22.28 4.81 0.33
C GLU A 213 -20.76 4.85 0.46
N CYS A 214 -20.24 4.56 1.65
CA CYS A 214 -18.80 4.47 1.90
C CYS A 214 -18.08 3.44 1.02
N PHE A 215 -18.77 2.37 0.60
CA PHE A 215 -18.23 1.33 -0.30
C PHE A 215 -18.43 1.64 -1.79
N LYS A 216 -19.29 2.60 -2.13
CA LYS A 216 -19.45 3.08 -3.51
C LYS A 216 -18.41 4.13 -3.90
N ARG A 217 -17.84 4.82 -2.90
CA ARG A 217 -16.76 5.77 -3.13
C ARG A 217 -15.54 5.06 -3.74
N VAL A 218 -14.96 5.66 -4.77
CA VAL A 218 -13.71 5.21 -5.41
C VAL A 218 -12.78 6.40 -5.57
N LEU A 219 -11.50 6.23 -5.23
CA LEU A 219 -10.47 7.21 -5.54
C LEU A 219 -9.90 6.92 -6.92
N ILE A 220 -10.23 7.75 -7.92
CA ILE A 220 -9.67 7.64 -9.26
C ILE A 220 -8.36 8.42 -9.32
N VAL A 221 -7.24 7.72 -9.45
CA VAL A 221 -5.95 8.35 -9.72
C VAL A 221 -5.72 8.29 -11.24
N PRO A 222 -5.76 9.43 -11.96
CA PRO A 222 -5.52 9.44 -13.39
C PRO A 222 -4.05 9.17 -13.68
N VAL A 223 -3.77 8.10 -14.43
CA VAL A 223 -2.40 7.72 -14.79
C VAL A 223 -2.15 8.06 -16.26
N PRO A 224 -1.17 8.94 -16.58
CA PRO A 224 -0.78 9.20 -17.95
C PRO A 224 -0.31 7.93 -18.67
N LYS A 225 -0.90 7.62 -19.82
CA LYS A 225 -0.47 6.55 -20.75
C LYS A 225 0.83 6.89 -21.46
N LYS A 226 1.06 8.19 -21.70
CA LYS A 226 2.20 8.71 -22.48
C LYS A 226 2.96 9.77 -21.69
N ALA A 227 4.19 10.01 -22.09
CA ALA A 227 5.08 10.95 -21.41
C ALA A 227 4.61 12.41 -21.50
N LYS A 228 3.90 12.76 -22.58
CA LYS A 228 3.19 14.02 -22.77
C LYS A 228 1.71 13.68 -22.91
N VAL A 229 0.88 14.27 -22.06
CA VAL A 229 -0.57 14.20 -22.17
C VAL A 229 -1.00 15.31 -23.12
N THR A 230 -1.74 14.96 -24.16
CA THR A 230 -2.27 15.94 -25.13
C THR A 230 -3.79 16.01 -25.07
N GLU A 231 -4.44 14.92 -24.63
CA GLU A 231 -5.89 14.82 -24.56
C GLU A 231 -6.34 13.95 -23.37
N LEU A 232 -7.62 14.05 -22.97
CA LEU A 232 -8.17 13.31 -21.83
C LEU A 232 -8.11 11.78 -22.02
N ASN A 233 -8.10 11.30 -23.27
CA ASN A 233 -7.91 9.88 -23.62
C ASN A 233 -6.52 9.33 -23.27
N ASP A 234 -5.53 10.22 -23.10
CA ASP A 234 -4.18 9.83 -22.70
C ASP A 234 -4.11 9.44 -21.22
N TYR A 235 -5.20 9.54 -20.45
CA TYR A 235 -5.28 9.02 -19.08
C TYR A 235 -5.88 7.61 -19.04
N LEU A 236 -5.35 6.77 -18.15
CA LEU A 236 -5.99 5.56 -17.67
C LEU A 236 -6.66 5.85 -16.33
N PRO A 237 -7.97 5.56 -16.17
CA PRO A 237 -8.58 5.53 -14.86
C PRO A 237 -8.01 4.32 -14.10
N SER A 238 -7.36 4.57 -12.96
CA SER A 238 -6.95 3.50 -12.04
C SER A 238 -7.63 3.70 -10.70
N SER A 239 -8.25 2.62 -10.20
CA SER A 239 -8.94 2.49 -8.91
C SER A 239 -8.21 1.51 -8.01
#